data_AF-A0A1Q7SJN5-F1
#
_entry.id   AF-A0A1Q7SJN5-F1
#
_cell.length_a   1.000
_cell.length_b   1.000
_cell.length_c   1.000
_cell.angle_alpha   90.00
_cell.angle_beta   90.00
_cell.angle_gamma   90.00
#
_symmetry.space_group_name_H-M   'P 1'
#
loop_
_entity.id
_entity.type
_entity.pdbx_description
1 polymer ?
#
loop_
_entity_poly.entity_id
_entity_poly.type
_entity_poly.pdbx_seq_one_letter_code
_entity_poly.pdbx_strand_id
1 'polypeptide(L)'
;MRSGPHPVTIALALALGAGWLGFPGLLWDVAWHRTIGRDSFLSPPHVLMYTGVAVNGLVSAWAVFWGHRRYGAPGGLLAGGVGFLVTVAGAALDEWWHVNVGKDVNLWSPPHLVGLAGTVLIAIGLVSAVATHTRFAREPRWLLPRVVLLFCFADLVHKAMVALDHYTLDTWGRTPDFYPFLLALLLPAIFVATTRALGPGAAAATAAIFTAEHILILLALLGFGMRIPTFTPIPLLPALAIDLACAAFPVPRTSWLAAPFAGLAFAIVACAQEAAWMAWAVGRPWDPGRVAAAFPGVALTAIGSAVVGWTVGTLVASAATGRPTREALGSRARARATVVAMLALVTVGVAAAYRPSRVEPPAGVTALGLAPDTGFDYRDAVFWDALLPDGWRTPGAHHAYQEAIVDGRGVPLGPAWCARDRVALARELASTRVTLSVNGEPVDLARYPRTRRRMRDGSLCEWIGVTATTPRPGFQELSYTVERDALPPSTIVMRLRVKEP
;
A
#
# COMPACT_ATOMS: atom_id res chain seq x y z
N MET A 1 21.19 -39.16 -20.09
CA MET A 1 20.55 -37.88 -20.45
C MET A 1 20.06 -37.22 -19.18
N ARG A 2 20.61 -36.05 -18.79
CA ARG A 2 20.08 -35.32 -17.61
C ARG A 2 18.69 -34.83 -17.99
N SER A 3 17.65 -35.43 -17.42
CA SER A 3 16.27 -34.96 -17.57
C SER A 3 16.21 -33.50 -17.15
N GLY A 4 15.76 -32.62 -18.06
CA GLY A 4 15.59 -31.21 -17.76
C GLY A 4 14.65 -30.96 -16.57
N PRO A 5 14.59 -29.72 -16.06
CA PRO A 5 13.73 -29.38 -14.93
C PRO A 5 12.26 -29.69 -15.24
N HIS A 6 11.54 -30.24 -14.24
CA HIS A 6 10.13 -30.59 -14.39
C HIS A 6 9.29 -29.36 -14.79
N PRO A 7 8.32 -29.46 -15.72
CA PRO A 7 7.55 -28.29 -16.19
C PRO A 7 6.88 -27.48 -15.08
N VAL A 8 6.36 -28.15 -14.03
CA VAL A 8 5.79 -27.47 -12.86
C VAL A 8 6.85 -26.66 -12.10
N THR A 9 8.08 -27.15 -12.00
CA THR A 9 9.17 -26.40 -11.36
C THR A 9 9.52 -25.14 -12.15
N ILE A 10 9.55 -25.23 -13.49
CA ILE A 10 9.75 -24.06 -14.36
C ILE A 10 8.62 -23.06 -14.17
N ALA A 11 7.36 -23.52 -14.21
CA ALA A 11 6.19 -22.68 -14.04
C ALA A 11 6.18 -21.95 -12.69
N LEU A 12 6.53 -22.64 -11.60
CA LEU A 12 6.67 -22.03 -10.29
C LEU A 12 7.81 -21.02 -10.24
N ALA A 13 8.97 -21.33 -10.83
CA ALA A 13 10.09 -20.39 -10.89
C ALA A 13 9.73 -19.11 -11.64
N LEU A 14 9.01 -19.22 -12.77
CA LEU A 14 8.51 -18.08 -13.54
C LEU A 14 7.53 -17.24 -12.72
N ALA A 15 6.55 -17.87 -12.08
CA ALA A 15 5.53 -17.17 -11.30
C ALA A 15 6.13 -16.49 -10.04
N LEU A 16 7.08 -17.14 -9.38
CA LEU A 16 7.86 -16.54 -8.30
C LEU A 16 8.64 -15.34 -8.81
N GLY A 17 9.48 -15.51 -9.84
CA GLY A 17 10.27 -14.42 -10.41
C GLY A 17 9.41 -13.23 -10.86
N ALA A 18 8.23 -13.50 -11.41
CA ALA A 18 7.25 -12.48 -11.77
C ALA A 18 6.70 -11.71 -10.56
N GLY A 19 6.42 -12.38 -9.44
CA GLY A 19 6.05 -11.72 -8.18
C GLY A 19 7.18 -10.85 -7.64
N TRP A 20 8.42 -11.36 -7.68
CA TRP A 20 9.64 -10.66 -7.25
C TRP A 20 9.94 -9.41 -8.06
N LEU A 21 9.56 -9.37 -9.33
CA LEU A 21 9.69 -8.19 -10.19
C LEU A 21 8.50 -7.23 -10.05
N GLY A 22 7.28 -7.76 -9.90
CA GLY A 22 6.07 -6.96 -9.80
C GLY A 22 6.03 -6.07 -8.55
N PHE A 23 6.55 -6.56 -7.43
CA PHE A 23 6.54 -5.80 -6.17
C PHE A 23 7.39 -4.51 -6.21
N PRO A 24 8.68 -4.53 -6.62
CA PRO A 24 9.44 -3.29 -6.86
C PRO A 24 8.74 -2.32 -7.80
N GLY A 25 8.01 -2.83 -8.80
CA GLY A 25 7.18 -2.02 -9.70
C GLY A 25 6.14 -1.19 -8.95
N LEU A 26 5.45 -1.77 -7.97
CA LEU A 26 4.44 -1.09 -7.16
C LEU A 26 5.05 0.01 -6.27
N LEU A 27 6.18 -0.25 -5.61
CA LEU A 27 6.87 0.80 -4.83
C LEU A 27 7.43 1.90 -5.73
N TRP A 28 7.88 1.54 -6.94
CA TRP A 28 8.34 2.50 -7.93
C TRP A 28 7.19 3.36 -8.44
N ASP A 29 6.00 2.79 -8.63
CA ASP A 29 4.80 3.51 -9.02
C ASP A 29 4.40 4.59 -7.99
N VAL A 30 4.33 4.20 -6.73
CA VAL A 30 4.08 5.13 -5.61
C VAL A 30 5.12 6.26 -5.61
N ALA A 31 6.41 5.94 -5.78
CA ALA A 31 7.47 6.93 -5.84
C ALA A 31 7.39 7.81 -7.12
N TRP A 32 6.94 7.24 -8.24
CA TRP A 32 6.74 7.92 -9.52
C TRP A 32 5.72 9.03 -9.39
N HIS A 33 4.55 8.72 -8.83
CA HIS A 33 3.50 9.71 -8.64
C HIS A 33 3.92 10.88 -7.76
N ARG A 34 4.78 10.64 -6.75
CA ARG A 34 5.28 11.69 -5.85
C ARG A 34 6.43 12.49 -6.42
N THR A 35 7.11 11.99 -7.45
CA THR A 35 8.32 12.59 -8.00
C THR A 35 8.07 13.28 -9.32
N ILE A 36 7.40 12.58 -10.24
CA ILE A 36 7.22 12.96 -11.64
C ILE A 36 5.79 13.46 -11.88
N GLY A 37 4.78 12.84 -11.26
CA GLY A 37 3.39 13.28 -11.35
C GLY A 37 2.51 12.26 -12.05
N ARG A 38 1.58 12.73 -12.89
CA ARG A 38 0.68 11.87 -13.68
C ARG A 38 1.51 10.97 -14.60
N ASP A 39 1.05 9.75 -14.77
CA ASP A 39 1.67 8.75 -15.61
C ASP A 39 0.69 8.29 -16.69
N SER A 40 1.19 7.48 -17.62
CA SER A 40 0.38 6.86 -18.67
C SER A 40 0.09 5.41 -18.33
N PHE A 41 -0.92 4.80 -18.96
CA PHE A 41 -1.20 3.36 -18.82
C PHE A 41 0.04 2.46 -18.97
N LEU A 42 1.00 2.81 -19.85
CA LEU A 42 2.25 2.08 -20.05
C LEU A 42 3.47 2.77 -19.42
N SER A 43 3.29 3.42 -18.28
CA SER A 43 4.41 3.99 -17.53
C SER A 43 5.42 2.88 -17.17
N PRO A 44 6.73 3.19 -17.06
CA PRO A 44 7.73 2.19 -16.70
C PRO A 44 7.40 1.34 -15.45
N PRO A 45 6.90 1.90 -14.32
CA PRO A 45 6.46 1.08 -13.19
C PRO A 45 5.27 0.18 -13.53
N HIS A 46 4.26 0.68 -14.25
CA HIS A 46 3.12 -0.13 -14.71
C HIS A 46 3.54 -1.29 -15.60
N VAL A 47 4.44 -1.08 -16.56
CA VAL A 47 4.93 -2.16 -17.43
C VAL A 47 5.57 -3.28 -16.60
N LEU A 48 6.35 -2.93 -15.57
CA LEU A 48 6.97 -3.91 -14.68
C LEU A 48 5.91 -4.69 -13.87
N MET A 49 4.93 -3.98 -13.30
CA MET A 49 3.82 -4.60 -12.57
C MET A 49 2.97 -5.50 -13.46
N TYR A 50 2.56 -5.01 -14.64
CA TYR A 50 1.73 -5.73 -15.60
C TYR A 50 2.45 -6.96 -16.14
N THR A 51 3.77 -6.89 -16.35
CA THR A 51 4.56 -8.06 -16.73
C THR A 51 4.49 -9.13 -15.65
N GLY A 52 4.64 -8.76 -14.38
CA GLY A 52 4.53 -9.69 -13.25
C GLY A 52 3.15 -10.36 -13.16
N VAL A 53 2.09 -9.57 -13.34
CA VAL A 53 0.69 -10.05 -13.34
C VAL A 53 0.43 -10.96 -14.54
N ALA A 54 0.84 -10.55 -15.75
CA ALA A 54 0.66 -11.31 -16.98
C ALA A 54 1.38 -12.66 -16.94
N VAL A 55 2.63 -12.71 -16.46
CA VAL A 55 3.36 -13.99 -16.33
C VAL A 55 2.65 -14.94 -15.35
N ASN A 56 2.15 -14.44 -14.22
CA ASN A 56 1.35 -15.24 -13.30
C ASN A 56 0.06 -15.75 -13.96
N GLY A 57 -0.64 -14.91 -14.72
CA GLY A 57 -1.81 -15.30 -15.50
C GLY A 57 -1.51 -16.40 -16.53
N LEU A 58 -0.40 -16.29 -17.26
CA LEU A 58 0.04 -17.29 -18.22
C LEU A 58 0.41 -18.62 -17.55
N VAL A 59 1.10 -18.58 -16.41
CA VAL A 59 1.40 -19.79 -15.62
C VAL A 59 0.12 -20.46 -15.12
N SER A 60 -0.84 -19.68 -14.64
CA SER A 60 -2.14 -20.19 -14.20
C SER A 60 -2.96 -20.77 -15.36
N ALA A 61 -3.00 -20.12 -16.51
CA ALA A 61 -3.65 -20.63 -17.71
C ALA A 61 -3.00 -21.95 -18.17
N TRP A 62 -1.66 -22.01 -18.22
CA TRP A 62 -0.94 -23.25 -18.50
C TRP A 62 -1.32 -24.35 -17.51
N ALA A 63 -1.39 -24.04 -16.21
CA ALA A 63 -1.76 -25.00 -15.18
C ALA A 63 -3.19 -25.55 -15.38
N VAL A 64 -4.15 -24.68 -15.73
CA VAL A 64 -5.55 -25.06 -16.00
C VAL A 64 -5.67 -25.96 -17.22
N PHE A 65 -5.12 -25.52 -18.36
CA PHE A 65 -5.35 -26.18 -19.65
C PHE A 65 -4.50 -27.44 -19.85
N TRP A 66 -3.28 -27.47 -19.30
CA TRP A 66 -2.32 -28.56 -19.53
C TRP A 66 -1.70 -29.10 -18.26
N GLY A 67 -1.21 -28.20 -17.39
CA GLY A 67 -0.37 -28.53 -16.24
C GLY A 67 -1.02 -29.52 -15.27
N HIS A 68 -2.30 -29.34 -14.96
CA HIS A 68 -2.99 -30.18 -13.98
C HIS A 68 -3.16 -31.62 -14.49
N ARG A 69 -3.67 -31.79 -15.71
CA ARG A 69 -3.94 -33.12 -16.29
C ARG A 69 -2.67 -33.85 -16.71
N ARG A 70 -1.66 -33.14 -17.20
CA ARG A 70 -0.44 -33.74 -17.79
C ARG A 70 0.70 -33.90 -16.79
N TYR A 71 0.84 -32.96 -15.86
CA TYR A 71 2.01 -32.84 -14.98
C TYR A 71 1.66 -32.74 -13.49
N GLY A 72 0.38 -32.87 -13.12
CA GLY A 72 -0.05 -32.77 -11.72
C GLY A 72 0.16 -31.39 -11.11
N ALA A 73 0.07 -30.32 -11.91
CA ALA A 73 0.28 -28.96 -11.44
C ALA A 73 -0.64 -28.65 -10.22
N PRO A 74 -0.09 -28.01 -9.18
CA PRO A 74 -0.80 -27.83 -7.92
C PRO A 74 -1.97 -26.86 -8.06
N GLY A 75 -3.09 -27.17 -7.40
CA GLY A 75 -4.32 -26.36 -7.45
C GLY A 75 -4.15 -24.92 -6.95
N GLY A 76 -3.09 -24.62 -6.19
CA GLY A 76 -2.75 -23.24 -5.80
C GLY A 76 -2.56 -22.30 -6.99
N LEU A 77 -2.15 -22.82 -8.16
CA LEU A 77 -2.05 -22.02 -9.39
C LEU A 77 -3.42 -21.58 -9.93
N LEU A 78 -4.52 -22.26 -9.56
CA LEU A 78 -5.89 -21.81 -9.88
C LEU A 78 -6.25 -20.57 -9.09
N ALA A 79 -5.90 -20.52 -7.79
CA ALA A 79 -6.08 -19.33 -6.97
C ALA A 79 -5.26 -18.16 -7.53
N GLY A 80 -4.07 -18.42 -8.06
CA GLY A 80 -3.29 -17.43 -8.82
C GLY A 80 -3.99 -16.93 -10.08
N GLY A 81 -4.71 -17.80 -10.79
CA GLY A 81 -5.49 -17.41 -11.97
C GLY A 81 -6.68 -16.51 -11.62
N VAL A 82 -7.37 -16.80 -10.51
CA VAL A 82 -8.42 -15.91 -9.97
C VAL A 82 -7.82 -14.58 -9.55
N GLY A 83 -6.69 -14.60 -8.84
CA GLY A 83 -5.97 -13.40 -8.45
C GLY A 83 -5.56 -12.53 -9.64
N PHE A 84 -5.05 -13.15 -10.72
CA PHE A 84 -4.76 -12.47 -11.98
C PHE A 84 -5.99 -11.76 -12.56
N LEU A 85 -7.15 -12.44 -12.66
CA LEU A 85 -8.38 -11.84 -13.19
C LEU A 85 -8.85 -10.65 -12.33
N VAL A 86 -8.75 -10.78 -11.01
CA VAL A 86 -9.08 -9.69 -10.06
C VAL A 86 -8.12 -8.52 -10.24
N THR A 87 -6.81 -8.76 -10.40
CA THR A 87 -5.84 -7.68 -10.63
C THR A 87 -6.06 -6.98 -11.96
N VAL A 88 -6.38 -7.71 -13.04
CA VAL A 88 -6.74 -7.11 -14.33
C VAL A 88 -8.00 -6.26 -14.23
N ALA A 89 -9.01 -6.74 -13.49
CA ALA A 89 -10.21 -5.95 -13.21
C ALA A 89 -9.89 -4.68 -12.42
N GLY A 90 -8.98 -4.77 -11.44
CA GLY A 90 -8.46 -3.61 -10.71
C GLY A 90 -7.79 -2.59 -11.63
N ALA A 91 -6.88 -3.03 -12.50
CA ALA A 91 -6.20 -2.15 -13.45
C ALA A 91 -7.15 -1.49 -14.47
N ALA A 92 -8.16 -2.22 -14.96
CA ALA A 92 -9.17 -1.65 -15.86
C ALA A 92 -10.07 -0.63 -15.13
N LEU A 93 -10.43 -0.92 -13.88
CA LEU A 93 -11.19 0.00 -13.04
C LEU A 93 -10.37 1.26 -12.70
N ASP A 94 -9.06 1.11 -12.57
CA ASP A 94 -8.11 2.19 -12.25
C ASP A 94 -7.98 3.18 -13.41
N GLU A 95 -7.77 2.69 -14.63
CA GLU A 95 -7.78 3.53 -15.84
C GLU A 95 -9.12 4.26 -15.99
N TRP A 96 -10.24 3.55 -15.80
CA TRP A 96 -11.56 4.18 -15.82
C TRP A 96 -11.69 5.27 -14.76
N TRP A 97 -11.18 5.02 -13.55
CA TRP A 97 -11.21 5.98 -12.44
C TRP A 97 -10.38 7.23 -12.76
N HIS A 98 -9.18 7.07 -13.32
CA HIS A 98 -8.32 8.18 -13.73
C HIS A 98 -8.90 9.05 -14.85
N VAL A 99 -9.70 8.46 -15.74
CA VAL A 99 -10.41 9.18 -16.80
C VAL A 99 -11.63 9.92 -16.27
N ASN A 100 -12.40 9.33 -15.34
CA ASN A 100 -13.73 9.82 -14.96
C ASN A 100 -13.78 10.57 -13.63
N VAL A 101 -12.91 10.23 -12.68
CA VAL A 101 -12.91 10.81 -11.33
C VAL A 101 -11.72 11.76 -11.19
N GLY A 102 -10.51 11.25 -11.46
CA GLY A 102 -9.27 12.01 -11.30
C GLY A 102 -8.15 11.12 -10.77
N LYS A 103 -7.04 11.74 -10.39
CA LYS A 103 -5.87 11.01 -9.89
C LYS A 103 -5.99 10.78 -8.39
N ASP A 104 -5.69 9.55 -7.96
CA ASP A 104 -5.66 9.22 -6.55
C ASP A 104 -4.44 9.81 -5.86
N VAL A 105 -4.65 10.32 -4.65
CA VAL A 105 -3.57 10.84 -3.81
C VAL A 105 -3.02 9.72 -2.90
N ASN A 106 -3.74 8.61 -2.78
CA ASN A 106 -3.35 7.46 -1.96
C ASN A 106 -3.81 6.12 -2.55
N LEU A 107 -3.25 5.04 -2.03
CA LEU A 107 -3.50 3.67 -2.47
C LEU A 107 -4.88 3.09 -2.04
N TRP A 108 -5.73 3.86 -1.35
CA TRP A 108 -6.99 3.35 -0.79
C TRP A 108 -8.21 3.63 -1.68
N SER A 109 -8.00 4.07 -2.91
CA SER A 109 -9.09 4.11 -3.87
C SER A 109 -9.61 2.70 -4.17
N PRO A 110 -10.91 2.54 -4.51
CA PRO A 110 -11.48 1.23 -4.82
C PRO A 110 -10.70 0.42 -5.88
N PRO A 111 -10.20 1.01 -6.98
CA PRO A 111 -9.40 0.26 -7.96
C PRO A 111 -8.14 -0.38 -7.37
N HIS A 112 -7.35 0.39 -6.61
CA HIS A 112 -6.12 -0.11 -5.98
C HIS A 112 -6.39 -1.25 -5.00
N LEU A 113 -7.45 -1.16 -4.18
CA LEU A 113 -7.80 -2.22 -3.23
C LEU A 113 -8.21 -3.52 -3.93
N VAL A 114 -8.94 -3.42 -5.06
CA VAL A 114 -9.26 -4.59 -5.90
C VAL A 114 -8.00 -5.18 -6.50
N GLY A 115 -7.13 -4.35 -7.09
CA GLY A 115 -5.85 -4.76 -7.65
C GLY A 115 -4.98 -5.51 -6.65
N LEU A 116 -4.80 -4.91 -5.46
CA LEU A 116 -4.01 -5.45 -4.36
C LEU A 116 -4.58 -6.77 -3.85
N ALA A 117 -5.90 -6.87 -3.67
CA ALA A 117 -6.55 -8.13 -3.28
C ALA A 117 -6.26 -9.27 -4.29
N GLY A 118 -6.27 -8.97 -5.58
CA GLY A 118 -5.88 -9.91 -6.63
C GLY A 118 -4.43 -10.39 -6.47
N THR A 119 -3.49 -9.47 -6.22
CA THR A 119 -2.07 -9.85 -6.02
C THR A 119 -1.83 -10.66 -4.75
N VAL A 120 -2.62 -10.42 -3.68
CA VAL A 120 -2.59 -11.24 -2.46
C VAL A 120 -3.07 -12.66 -2.75
N LEU A 121 -4.13 -12.82 -3.56
CA LEU A 121 -4.59 -14.15 -3.99
C LEU A 121 -3.53 -14.90 -4.81
N ILE A 122 -2.79 -14.20 -5.68
CA ILE A 122 -1.62 -14.76 -6.40
C ILE A 122 -0.59 -15.29 -5.41
N ALA A 123 -0.17 -14.49 -4.43
CA ALA A 123 0.82 -14.87 -3.44
C ALA A 123 0.38 -16.07 -2.57
N ILE A 124 -0.86 -16.10 -2.10
CA ILE A 124 -1.43 -17.25 -1.35
C ILE A 124 -1.44 -18.51 -2.22
N GLY A 125 -1.80 -18.37 -3.50
CA GLY A 125 -1.76 -19.44 -4.49
C GLY A 125 -0.35 -20.01 -4.65
N LEU A 126 0.67 -19.16 -4.74
CA LEU A 126 2.07 -19.53 -4.86
C LEU A 126 2.60 -20.25 -3.61
N VAL A 127 2.32 -19.72 -2.40
CA VAL A 127 2.67 -20.40 -1.14
C VAL A 127 2.11 -21.83 -1.12
N SER A 128 0.83 -21.97 -1.46
CA SER A 128 0.15 -23.26 -1.50
C SER A 128 0.73 -24.19 -2.58
N ALA A 129 1.05 -23.65 -3.74
CA ALA A 129 1.59 -24.39 -4.87
C ALA A 129 3.01 -24.90 -4.61
N VAL A 130 3.89 -24.05 -4.07
CA VAL A 130 5.26 -24.40 -3.67
C VAL A 130 5.24 -25.47 -2.58
N ALA A 131 4.42 -25.32 -1.54
CA ALA A 131 4.31 -26.30 -0.47
C ALA A 131 3.86 -27.68 -0.99
N THR A 132 2.87 -27.69 -1.89
CA THR A 132 2.33 -28.93 -2.48
C THR A 132 3.32 -29.63 -3.40
N HIS A 133 4.02 -28.86 -4.26
CA HIS A 133 4.93 -29.40 -5.27
C HIS A 133 6.23 -29.90 -4.64
N THR A 134 6.81 -29.12 -3.73
CA THR A 134 8.12 -29.44 -3.14
C THR A 134 8.03 -30.48 -2.02
N ARG A 135 6.88 -30.58 -1.34
CA ARG A 135 6.70 -31.46 -0.17
C ARG A 135 7.86 -31.36 0.83
N PHE A 136 8.36 -30.14 1.04
CA PHE A 136 9.60 -29.84 1.78
C PHE A 136 9.66 -30.42 3.20
N ALA A 137 8.51 -30.76 3.79
CA ALA A 137 8.44 -31.39 5.11
C ALA A 137 8.90 -32.85 5.10
N ARG A 138 8.90 -33.53 3.94
CA ARG A 138 9.35 -34.92 3.78
C ARG A 138 10.87 -35.05 3.68
N GLU A 139 11.55 -33.99 3.27
CA GLU A 139 13.00 -33.94 3.12
C GLU A 139 13.57 -32.76 3.93
N PRO A 140 13.69 -32.87 5.26
CA PRO A 140 14.07 -31.74 6.11
C PRO A 140 15.44 -31.12 5.79
N ARG A 141 16.34 -31.89 5.14
CA ARG A 141 17.67 -31.44 4.71
C ARG A 141 17.63 -30.55 3.46
N TRP A 142 16.54 -30.60 2.67
CA TRP A 142 16.38 -29.77 1.50
C TRP A 142 15.82 -28.39 1.91
N LEU A 143 16.72 -27.44 2.12
CA LEU A 143 16.39 -26.11 2.65
C LEU A 143 15.80 -25.16 1.60
N LEU A 144 16.11 -25.37 0.31
CA LEU A 144 15.74 -24.43 -0.76
C LEU A 144 14.23 -24.09 -0.80
N PRO A 145 13.29 -25.04 -0.73
CA PRO A 145 11.86 -24.70 -0.71
C PRO A 145 11.43 -23.90 0.51
N ARG A 146 12.08 -24.11 1.66
CA ARG A 146 11.79 -23.35 2.88
C ARG A 146 12.24 -21.91 2.72
N VAL A 147 13.43 -21.71 2.15
CA VAL A 147 13.93 -20.38 1.80
C VAL A 147 12.98 -19.70 0.81
N VAL A 148 12.61 -20.38 -0.28
CA VAL A 148 11.63 -19.85 -1.26
C VAL A 148 10.29 -19.49 -0.60
N LEU A 149 9.80 -20.30 0.36
CA LEU A 149 8.57 -19.98 1.09
C LEU A 149 8.72 -18.77 2.02
N LEU A 150 9.86 -18.58 2.68
CA LEU A 150 10.12 -17.36 3.46
C LEU A 150 10.03 -16.12 2.56
N PHE A 151 10.63 -16.19 1.38
CA PHE A 151 10.52 -15.19 0.33
C PHE A 151 9.03 -14.96 -0.05
N CYS A 152 8.24 -16.00 -0.31
CA CYS A 152 6.80 -15.84 -0.60
C CYS A 152 6.02 -15.17 0.55
N PHE A 153 6.34 -15.50 1.80
CA PHE A 153 5.70 -14.87 2.96
C PHE A 153 6.18 -13.42 3.13
N ALA A 154 7.43 -13.11 2.81
CA ALA A 154 7.94 -11.74 2.81
C ALA A 154 7.23 -10.88 1.77
N ASP A 155 6.92 -11.44 0.59
CA ASP A 155 6.08 -10.81 -0.42
C ASP A 155 4.63 -10.55 0.06
N LEU A 156 4.06 -11.43 0.91
CA LEU A 156 2.78 -11.15 1.58
C LEU A 156 2.89 -10.02 2.61
N VAL A 157 3.99 -9.95 3.37
CA VAL A 157 4.26 -8.83 4.28
C VAL A 157 4.39 -7.53 3.49
N HIS A 158 5.08 -7.55 2.35
CA HIS A 158 5.17 -6.41 1.44
C HIS A 158 3.81 -5.90 0.98
N LYS A 159 2.94 -6.79 0.49
CA LYS A 159 1.58 -6.43 0.09
C LYS A 159 0.75 -5.87 1.25
N ALA A 160 0.89 -6.46 2.44
CA ALA A 160 0.24 -5.96 3.64
C ALA A 160 0.75 -4.56 4.03
N MET A 161 2.05 -4.32 3.97
CA MET A 161 2.64 -3.02 4.32
C MET A 161 2.32 -1.94 3.28
N VAL A 162 2.34 -2.28 1.99
CA VAL A 162 1.93 -1.35 0.92
C VAL A 162 0.45 -1.04 1.01
N ALA A 163 -0.40 -1.99 1.42
CA ALA A 163 -1.79 -1.69 1.77
C ALA A 163 -1.90 -0.58 2.84
N LEU A 164 -0.86 -0.33 3.62
CA LEU A 164 -0.85 0.72 4.65
C LEU A 164 -0.08 1.97 4.21
N ASP A 165 0.31 2.08 2.94
CA ASP A 165 1.20 3.15 2.49
C ASP A 165 0.61 4.54 2.72
N HIS A 166 -0.71 4.68 2.72
CA HIS A 166 -1.39 5.90 3.15
C HIS A 166 -0.83 6.48 4.48
N TYR A 167 -0.48 5.60 5.43
CA TYR A 167 0.05 5.92 6.76
C TYR A 167 1.59 5.92 6.85
N THR A 168 2.28 5.56 5.77
CA THR A 168 3.75 5.54 5.67
C THR A 168 4.28 6.67 4.78
N LEU A 169 3.44 7.17 3.86
CA LEU A 169 3.75 8.26 2.93
C LEU A 169 3.97 9.59 3.65
N ASP A 170 3.21 9.84 4.72
CA ASP A 170 3.40 10.94 5.66
C ASP A 170 3.27 10.41 7.10
N THR A 171 4.20 10.81 7.97
CA THR A 171 4.21 10.42 9.39
C THR A 171 3.01 10.95 10.17
N TRP A 172 2.34 11.99 9.67
CA TRP A 172 1.26 12.70 10.35
C TRP A 172 -0.11 12.00 10.21
N GLY A 173 -0.27 11.10 9.23
CA GLY A 173 -1.52 10.34 9.04
C GLY A 173 -1.76 9.25 10.10
N ARG A 174 -0.77 8.93 10.94
CA ARG A 174 -0.84 7.78 11.87
C ARG A 174 -1.59 8.13 13.15
N THR A 175 -2.75 7.50 13.34
CA THR A 175 -3.52 7.59 14.58
C THR A 175 -3.23 6.43 15.54
N PRO A 176 -3.30 6.66 16.87
CA PRO A 176 -3.02 5.63 17.89
C PRO A 176 -4.00 4.46 17.89
N ASP A 177 -5.17 4.63 17.27
CA ASP A 177 -6.21 3.60 17.20
C ASP A 177 -6.18 2.82 15.89
N PHE A 178 -6.09 3.51 14.75
CA PHE A 178 -6.38 2.88 13.47
C PHE A 178 -5.15 2.23 12.84
N TYR A 179 -3.99 2.89 12.86
CA TYR A 179 -2.78 2.30 12.27
C TYR A 179 -2.33 1.01 12.97
N PRO A 180 -2.24 0.95 14.32
CA PRO A 180 -1.94 -0.30 15.02
C PRO A 180 -3.00 -1.40 14.81
N PHE A 181 -4.28 -1.02 14.68
CA PHE A 181 -5.35 -1.96 14.36
C PHE A 181 -5.15 -2.63 12.99
N LEU A 182 -4.76 -1.87 11.96
CA LEU A 182 -4.51 -2.41 10.63
C LEU A 182 -3.28 -3.33 10.61
N LEU A 183 -2.20 -2.97 11.33
CA LEU A 183 -1.05 -3.85 11.53
C LEU A 183 -1.47 -5.17 12.20
N ALA A 184 -2.28 -5.09 13.26
CA ALA A 184 -2.84 -6.23 13.97
C ALA A 184 -3.78 -7.08 13.11
N LEU A 185 -4.48 -6.48 12.15
CA LEU A 185 -5.35 -7.19 11.23
C LEU A 185 -4.54 -8.03 10.23
N LEU A 186 -3.47 -7.47 9.66
CA LEU A 186 -2.79 -8.05 8.50
C LEU A 186 -1.59 -8.95 8.87
N LEU A 187 -0.72 -8.49 9.77
CA LEU A 187 0.60 -9.10 9.96
C LEU A 187 0.61 -10.38 10.81
N PRO A 188 -0.16 -10.50 11.92
CA PRO A 188 -0.16 -11.72 12.74
C PRO A 188 -0.56 -12.97 11.95
N ALA A 189 -1.53 -12.86 11.04
CA ALA A 189 -1.91 -13.97 10.16
C ALA A 189 -0.73 -14.49 9.33
N ILE A 190 0.08 -13.59 8.75
CA ILE A 190 1.22 -13.94 7.90
C ILE A 190 2.33 -14.57 8.75
N PHE A 191 2.72 -13.91 9.85
CA PHE A 191 3.83 -14.37 10.69
C PHE A 191 3.51 -15.69 11.40
N VAL A 192 2.32 -15.83 11.99
CA VAL A 192 1.93 -17.09 12.64
C VAL A 192 1.79 -18.21 11.60
N ALA A 193 1.26 -17.94 10.40
CA ALA A 193 1.24 -18.94 9.33
C ALA A 193 2.64 -19.42 8.95
N THR A 194 3.59 -18.49 8.88
CA THR A 194 4.98 -18.79 8.51
C THR A 194 5.69 -19.60 9.60
N THR A 195 5.64 -19.15 10.85
CA THR A 195 6.20 -19.90 12.01
C THR A 195 5.56 -21.28 12.13
N ARG A 196 4.25 -21.38 11.90
CA ARG A 196 3.53 -22.65 11.94
C ARG A 196 3.94 -23.61 10.82
N ALA A 197 4.19 -23.09 9.63
CA ALA A 197 4.55 -23.88 8.45
C ALA A 197 6.02 -24.30 8.42
N LEU A 198 6.93 -23.39 8.79
CA LEU A 198 8.38 -23.55 8.59
C LEU A 198 9.14 -23.82 9.89
N GLY A 199 8.58 -23.44 11.04
CA GLY A 199 9.15 -23.65 12.37
C GLY A 199 9.61 -22.36 13.07
N PRO A 200 10.25 -22.50 14.24
CA PRO A 200 10.71 -21.37 15.05
C PRO A 200 11.67 -20.45 14.29
N GLY A 201 11.54 -19.13 14.51
CA GLY A 201 12.38 -18.11 13.89
C GLY A 201 11.96 -17.72 12.48
N ALA A 202 10.94 -18.39 11.91
CA ALA A 202 10.51 -18.13 10.55
C ALA A 202 9.77 -16.79 10.40
N ALA A 203 9.04 -16.32 11.43
CA ALA A 203 8.43 -14.98 11.38
C ALA A 203 9.52 -13.90 11.35
N ALA A 204 10.51 -13.98 12.24
CA ALA A 204 11.63 -13.06 12.27
C ALA A 204 12.46 -13.10 10.96
N ALA A 205 12.71 -14.29 10.42
CA ALA A 205 13.41 -14.43 9.12
C ALA A 205 12.60 -13.82 7.97
N THR A 206 11.28 -14.02 7.95
CA THR A 206 10.38 -13.40 6.95
C THR A 206 10.40 -11.88 7.05
N ALA A 207 10.30 -11.34 8.27
CA ALA A 207 10.39 -9.91 8.51
C ALA A 207 11.77 -9.35 8.11
N ALA A 208 12.86 -10.09 8.36
CA ALA A 208 14.21 -9.68 7.96
C ALA A 208 14.39 -9.65 6.43
N ILE A 209 13.86 -10.64 5.71
CA ILE A 209 13.86 -10.66 4.23
C ILE A 209 13.08 -9.46 3.70
N PHE A 210 11.85 -9.26 4.20
CA PHE A 210 11.05 -8.07 3.90
C PHE A 210 11.85 -6.77 4.15
N THR A 211 12.48 -6.65 5.33
CA THR A 211 13.30 -5.49 5.70
C THR A 211 14.37 -5.21 4.65
N ALA A 212 15.15 -6.24 4.31
CA ALA A 212 16.28 -6.11 3.41
C ALA A 212 15.82 -5.69 2.00
N GLU A 213 14.80 -6.37 1.47
CA GLU A 213 14.23 -6.08 0.16
C GLU A 213 13.64 -4.68 0.09
N HIS A 214 12.85 -4.30 1.09
CA HIS A 214 12.25 -2.98 1.18
C HIS A 214 13.34 -1.89 1.21
N ILE A 215 14.35 -2.02 2.07
CA ILE A 215 15.48 -1.09 2.12
C ILE A 215 16.21 -1.02 0.78
N LEU A 216 16.50 -2.15 0.14
CA LEU A 216 17.19 -2.18 -1.15
C LEU A 216 16.39 -1.45 -2.23
N ILE A 217 15.07 -1.64 -2.28
CA ILE A 217 14.20 -0.92 -3.22
C ILE A 217 14.20 0.58 -2.91
N LEU A 218 14.06 0.98 -1.65
CA LEU A 218 14.10 2.39 -1.26
C LEU A 218 15.45 3.04 -1.59
N LEU A 219 16.57 2.34 -1.38
CA LEU A 219 17.91 2.81 -1.75
C LEU A 219 18.07 2.94 -3.27
N ALA A 220 17.54 1.99 -4.04
CA ALA A 220 17.54 2.07 -5.50
C ALA A 220 16.72 3.28 -5.97
N LEU A 221 15.50 3.45 -5.46
CA LEU A 221 14.64 4.59 -5.76
C LEU A 221 15.31 5.92 -5.40
N LEU A 222 15.96 6.00 -4.24
CA LEU A 222 16.74 7.17 -3.83
C LEU A 222 17.93 7.42 -4.76
N GLY A 223 18.63 6.38 -5.20
CA GLY A 223 19.71 6.48 -6.19
C GLY A 223 19.22 7.00 -7.54
N PHE A 224 18.01 6.60 -7.94
CA PHE A 224 17.28 7.17 -9.08
C PHE A 224 16.61 8.52 -8.76
N GLY A 225 16.85 9.10 -7.58
CA GLY A 225 16.37 10.41 -7.12
C GLY A 225 14.86 10.53 -7.05
N MET A 226 14.18 9.41 -6.81
CA MET A 226 12.76 9.36 -6.55
C MET A 226 12.49 9.74 -5.09
N ARG A 227 11.36 10.41 -4.82
CA ARG A 227 10.83 10.59 -3.49
C ARG A 227 10.33 9.25 -2.98
N ILE A 228 10.97 8.76 -1.93
CA ILE A 228 10.55 7.55 -1.22
C ILE A 228 9.54 7.89 -0.12
N PRO A 229 8.66 6.94 0.26
CA PRO A 229 7.89 7.02 1.50
C PRO A 229 8.79 7.23 2.72
N THR A 230 8.21 7.69 3.84
CA THR A 230 8.95 7.76 5.09
C THR A 230 9.40 6.34 5.46
N PHE A 231 10.62 6.18 5.94
CA PHE A 231 11.02 4.92 6.54
C PHE A 231 10.18 4.71 7.80
N THR A 232 9.43 3.60 7.87
CA THR A 232 8.53 3.31 8.99
C THR A 232 9.07 2.16 9.81
N PRO A 233 8.66 2.01 11.09
CA PRO A 233 9.10 0.87 11.89
C PRO A 233 8.76 -0.44 11.19
N ILE A 234 9.78 -1.16 10.74
CA ILE A 234 9.62 -2.44 10.07
C ILE A 234 9.19 -3.47 11.12
N PRO A 235 8.24 -4.38 10.82
CA PRO A 235 7.69 -5.33 11.79
C PRO A 235 8.65 -6.45 12.24
N LEU A 236 9.94 -6.17 12.42
CA LEU A 236 10.94 -7.13 12.91
C LEU A 236 10.77 -7.46 14.40
N LEU A 237 10.61 -6.46 15.27
CA LEU A 237 10.39 -6.71 16.71
C LEU A 237 9.04 -7.41 16.97
N PRO A 238 7.92 -7.00 16.35
CA PRO A 238 6.66 -7.74 16.48
C PRO A 238 6.73 -9.18 15.95
N ALA A 239 7.48 -9.43 14.87
CA ALA A 239 7.70 -10.79 14.36
C ALA A 239 8.52 -11.66 15.32
N LEU A 240 9.57 -11.09 15.93
CA LEU A 240 10.34 -11.78 16.98
C LEU A 240 9.46 -12.11 18.20
N ALA A 241 8.56 -11.20 18.58
CA ALA A 241 7.61 -11.44 19.67
C ALA A 241 6.69 -12.63 19.38
N ILE A 242 6.23 -12.79 18.13
CA ILE A 242 5.46 -13.97 17.69
C ILE A 242 6.28 -15.25 17.83
N ASP A 243 7.53 -15.25 17.35
CA ASP A 243 8.41 -16.43 17.44
C ASP A 243 8.70 -16.81 18.90
N LEU A 244 8.98 -15.84 19.77
CA LEU A 244 9.20 -16.06 21.21
C LEU A 244 7.94 -16.60 21.90
N ALA A 245 6.77 -16.01 21.61
CA ALA A 245 5.50 -16.49 22.14
C ALA A 245 5.22 -17.92 21.69
N CYS A 246 5.47 -18.25 20.42
CA CYS A 246 5.31 -19.60 19.91
C CYS A 246 6.33 -20.59 20.50
N ALA A 247 7.57 -20.17 20.72
CA ALA A 247 8.63 -20.98 21.33
C ALA A 247 8.33 -21.31 22.81
N ALA A 248 7.63 -20.43 23.54
CA ALA A 248 7.19 -20.65 24.91
C ALA A 248 6.14 -21.78 25.04
N PHE A 249 5.60 -22.29 23.93
CA PHE A 249 4.76 -23.50 23.88
C PHE A 249 5.51 -24.67 23.22
N PRO A 250 6.53 -25.27 23.90
CA PRO A 250 7.45 -26.25 23.30
C PRO A 250 6.82 -27.62 22.98
N VAL A 251 5.59 -27.90 23.41
CA VAL A 251 4.90 -29.18 23.12
C VAL A 251 4.35 -29.14 21.69
N PRO A 252 4.70 -30.11 20.83
CA PRO A 252 4.99 -29.83 19.43
C PRO A 252 3.73 -29.63 18.61
N ARG A 253 3.69 -28.54 17.85
CA ARG A 253 2.86 -28.39 16.63
C ARG A 253 1.33 -28.45 16.81
N THR A 254 0.75 -28.56 18.00
CA THR A 254 -0.72 -28.80 18.14
C THR A 254 -1.45 -27.85 19.08
N SER A 255 -0.77 -27.14 19.98
CA SER A 255 -1.47 -26.21 20.87
C SER A 255 -1.86 -24.96 20.10
N TRP A 256 -3.10 -24.93 19.61
CA TRP A 256 -3.73 -23.74 19.03
C TRP A 256 -3.68 -22.54 19.98
N LEU A 257 -3.45 -22.76 21.28
CA LEU A 257 -3.25 -21.72 22.29
C LEU A 257 -2.02 -20.83 21.99
N ALA A 258 -1.00 -21.32 21.28
CA ALA A 258 0.13 -20.45 20.90
C ALA A 258 -0.31 -19.26 20.04
N ALA A 259 -1.38 -19.40 19.25
CA ALA A 259 -1.87 -18.35 18.36
C ALA A 259 -2.40 -17.10 19.11
N PRO A 260 -3.34 -17.20 20.09
CA PRO A 260 -3.78 -16.03 20.83
C PRO A 260 -2.64 -15.36 21.61
N PHE A 261 -1.71 -16.11 22.21
CA PHE A 261 -0.56 -15.51 22.89
C PHE A 261 0.39 -14.80 21.92
N ALA A 262 0.63 -15.37 20.74
CA ALA A 262 1.43 -14.72 19.70
C ALA A 262 0.76 -13.43 19.18
N GLY A 263 -0.56 -13.44 18.98
CA GLY A 263 -1.32 -12.25 18.61
C GLY A 263 -1.26 -11.15 19.68
N LEU A 264 -1.40 -11.52 20.96
CA LEU A 264 -1.27 -10.57 22.06
C LEU A 264 0.16 -10.00 22.16
N ALA A 265 1.18 -10.85 22.05
CA ALA A 265 2.58 -10.44 22.07
C ALA A 265 2.90 -9.47 20.92
N PHE A 266 2.38 -9.76 19.72
CA PHE A 266 2.46 -8.86 18.58
C PHE A 266 1.83 -7.51 18.89
N ALA A 267 0.59 -7.48 19.40
CA ALA A 267 -0.11 -6.22 19.68
C ALA A 267 0.63 -5.34 20.69
N ILE A 268 1.16 -5.94 21.77
CA ILE A 268 1.95 -5.22 22.78
C ILE A 268 3.19 -4.59 22.14
N VAL A 269 3.98 -5.39 21.42
CA VAL A 269 5.25 -4.94 20.85
C VAL A 269 5.03 -3.95 19.71
N ALA A 270 4.04 -4.17 18.84
CA ALA A 270 3.71 -3.26 17.75
C ALA A 270 3.22 -1.91 18.28
N CYS A 271 2.30 -1.87 19.24
CA CYS A 271 1.84 -0.61 19.84
C CYS A 271 2.98 0.13 20.56
N ALA A 272 3.84 -0.59 21.30
CA ALA A 272 4.98 0.02 21.97
C ALA A 272 6.00 0.59 20.97
N GLN A 273 6.31 -0.17 19.91
CA GLN A 273 7.21 0.26 18.83
C GLN A 273 6.67 1.51 18.13
N GLU A 274 5.38 1.53 17.78
CA GLU A 274 4.75 2.68 17.13
C GLU A 274 4.68 3.90 18.04
N ALA A 275 4.31 3.74 19.32
CA ALA A 275 4.31 4.85 20.27
C ALA A 275 5.72 5.43 20.47
N ALA A 276 6.75 4.58 20.54
CA ALA A 276 8.15 4.99 20.63
C ALA A 276 8.61 5.72 19.37
N TRP A 277 8.25 5.21 18.19
CA TRP A 277 8.54 5.87 16.91
C TRP A 277 7.90 7.26 16.83
N MET A 278 6.62 7.35 17.18
CA MET A 278 5.89 8.62 17.18
C MET A 278 6.49 9.62 18.17
N ALA A 279 6.93 9.16 19.34
CA ALA A 279 7.58 10.01 20.34
C ALA A 279 8.96 10.50 19.91
N TRP A 280 9.83 9.61 19.40
CA TRP A 280 11.24 9.91 19.20
C TRP A 280 11.64 10.23 17.77
N ALA A 281 11.11 9.51 16.78
CA ALA A 281 11.46 9.71 15.38
C ALA A 281 10.59 10.79 14.72
N VAL A 282 9.28 10.81 15.04
CA VAL A 282 8.35 11.81 14.50
C VAL A 282 8.28 13.08 15.36
N GLY A 283 8.58 12.98 16.66
CA GLY A 283 8.49 14.11 17.59
C GLY A 283 7.05 14.49 17.96
N ARG A 284 6.10 13.56 17.80
CA ARG A 284 4.66 13.71 18.11
C ARG A 284 4.18 12.51 18.92
N PRO A 285 4.50 12.44 20.23
CA PRO A 285 4.06 11.33 21.05
C PRO A 285 2.54 11.23 21.04
N TRP A 286 2.04 10.01 20.84
CA TRP A 286 0.62 9.75 20.96
C TRP A 286 0.15 9.93 22.40
N ASP A 287 -1.09 10.40 22.57
CA ASP A 287 -1.73 10.47 23.87
C ASP A 287 -1.86 9.06 24.49
N PRO A 288 -1.29 8.80 25.68
CA PRO A 288 -1.32 7.49 26.30
C PRO A 288 -2.74 6.99 26.60
N GLY A 289 -3.67 7.90 26.91
CA GLY A 289 -5.08 7.56 27.16
C GLY A 289 -5.77 7.01 25.90
N ARG A 290 -5.51 7.61 24.74
CA ARG A 290 -5.99 7.12 23.44
C ARG A 290 -5.37 5.78 23.05
N VAL A 291 -4.08 5.60 23.28
CA VAL A 291 -3.41 4.31 23.04
C VAL A 291 -4.04 3.23 23.93
N ALA A 292 -4.22 3.51 25.22
CA ALA A 292 -4.83 2.57 26.16
C ALA A 292 -6.29 2.25 25.79
N ALA A 293 -7.06 3.23 25.34
CA ALA A 293 -8.45 3.03 24.90
C ALA A 293 -8.55 2.18 23.63
N ALA A 294 -7.60 2.33 22.69
CA ALA A 294 -7.58 1.55 21.46
C ALA A 294 -7.04 0.12 21.64
N PHE A 295 -6.13 -0.07 22.59
CA PHE A 295 -5.39 -1.32 22.77
C PHE A 295 -6.25 -2.58 22.85
N PRO A 296 -7.41 -2.64 23.56
CA PRO A 296 -8.25 -3.82 23.57
C PRO A 296 -8.72 -4.26 22.18
N GLY A 297 -9.10 -3.30 21.32
CA GLY A 297 -9.51 -3.57 19.94
C GLY A 297 -8.36 -4.08 19.09
N VAL A 298 -7.17 -3.47 19.24
CA VAL A 298 -5.94 -3.91 18.56
C VAL A 298 -5.56 -5.33 18.98
N ALA A 299 -5.57 -5.62 20.29
CA ALA A 299 -5.23 -6.92 20.84
C ALA A 299 -6.18 -8.03 20.38
N LEU A 300 -7.50 -7.80 20.44
CA LEU A 300 -8.50 -8.75 19.96
C LEU A 300 -8.35 -9.03 18.46
N THR A 301 -8.06 -7.99 17.68
CA THR A 301 -7.82 -8.11 16.23
C THR A 301 -6.57 -8.93 15.95
N ALA A 302 -5.46 -8.65 16.66
CA ALA A 302 -4.21 -9.39 16.51
C ALA A 302 -4.37 -10.87 16.90
N ILE A 303 -5.11 -11.15 17.98
CA ILE A 303 -5.46 -12.51 18.42
C ILE A 303 -6.24 -13.24 17.32
N GLY A 304 -7.30 -12.61 16.80
CA GLY A 304 -8.09 -13.19 15.71
C GLY A 304 -7.24 -13.46 14.47
N SER A 305 -6.42 -12.49 14.05
CA SER A 305 -5.53 -12.60 12.89
C SER A 305 -4.51 -13.73 13.08
N ALA A 306 -3.92 -13.85 14.27
CA ALA A 306 -3.00 -14.93 14.61
C ALA A 306 -3.67 -16.32 14.56
N VAL A 307 -4.94 -16.44 14.99
CA VAL A 307 -5.71 -17.69 14.89
C VAL A 307 -5.96 -18.08 13.43
N VAL A 308 -6.28 -17.10 12.57
CA VAL A 308 -6.36 -17.34 11.12
C VAL A 308 -5.02 -17.82 10.57
N GLY A 309 -3.93 -17.14 10.93
CA GLY A 309 -2.58 -17.52 10.57
C GLY A 309 -2.22 -18.94 10.97
N TRP A 310 -2.58 -19.34 12.18
CA TRP A 310 -2.36 -20.71 12.68
C TRP A 310 -3.04 -21.76 11.79
N THR A 311 -4.27 -21.49 11.35
CA THR A 311 -4.97 -22.40 10.44
C THR A 311 -4.32 -22.42 9.07
N VAL A 312 -4.02 -21.26 8.48
CA VAL A 312 -3.34 -21.18 7.17
C VAL A 312 -2.00 -21.91 7.20
N GLY A 313 -1.17 -21.67 8.22
CA GLY A 313 0.11 -22.36 8.37
C GLY A 313 -0.03 -23.86 8.57
N THR A 314 -1.09 -24.32 9.23
CA THR A 314 -1.42 -25.75 9.34
C THR A 314 -1.77 -26.36 7.98
N LEU A 315 -2.49 -25.63 7.12
CA LEU A 315 -2.80 -26.07 5.76
C LEU A 315 -1.53 -26.17 4.90
N VAL A 316 -0.65 -25.18 4.98
CA VAL A 316 0.64 -25.17 4.27
C VAL A 316 1.53 -26.34 4.74
N ALA A 317 1.63 -26.58 6.05
CA ALA A 317 2.35 -27.71 6.60
C ALA A 317 1.74 -29.07 6.19
N SER A 318 0.40 -29.14 6.11
CA SER A 318 -0.32 -30.34 5.66
C SER A 318 -0.03 -30.64 4.19
N ALA A 319 -0.08 -29.61 3.33
CA ALA A 319 0.27 -29.74 1.93
C ALA A 319 1.71 -30.25 1.75
N ALA A 320 2.64 -29.71 2.54
CA ALA A 320 4.05 -30.11 2.53
C ALA A 320 4.28 -31.58 2.96
N THR A 321 3.39 -32.15 3.77
CA THR A 321 3.44 -33.56 4.18
C THR A 321 2.59 -34.48 3.28
N GLY A 322 1.76 -33.91 2.40
CA GLY A 322 0.78 -34.63 1.59
C GLY A 322 -0.39 -35.18 2.40
N ARG A 323 -0.65 -34.60 3.58
CA ARG A 323 -1.79 -34.99 4.43
C ARG A 323 -3.07 -34.32 3.93
N PRO A 324 -4.21 -35.03 3.89
CA PRO A 324 -5.50 -34.43 3.55
C PRO A 324 -5.89 -33.29 4.52
N THR A 325 -6.44 -32.21 3.99
CA THR A 325 -6.89 -31.03 4.77
C THR A 325 -7.80 -31.38 5.94
N ARG A 326 -8.68 -32.38 5.77
CA ARG A 326 -9.60 -32.86 6.82
C ARG A 326 -8.87 -33.40 8.06
N GLU A 327 -7.72 -34.05 7.84
CA GLU A 327 -6.91 -34.65 8.91
C GLU A 327 -6.06 -33.59 9.62
N ALA A 328 -5.63 -32.56 8.88
CA ALA A 328 -4.86 -31.45 9.44
C ALA A 328 -5.69 -30.53 10.34
N LEU A 329 -6.95 -30.27 9.98
CA LEU A 329 -7.86 -29.43 10.76
C LEU A 329 -8.63 -30.20 11.84
N GLY A 330 -8.56 -31.54 11.82
CA GLY A 330 -9.16 -32.43 12.82
C GLY A 330 -10.70 -32.56 12.73
N SER A 331 -11.44 -31.57 12.24
CA SER A 331 -12.89 -31.69 12.01
C SER A 331 -13.46 -30.67 11.01
N ARG A 332 -14.62 -30.97 10.41
CA ARG A 332 -15.39 -30.03 9.58
C ARG A 332 -15.85 -28.79 10.36
N ALA A 333 -16.13 -28.95 11.66
CA ALA A 333 -16.53 -27.85 12.53
C ALA A 333 -15.41 -26.81 12.69
N ARG A 334 -14.16 -27.25 12.90
CA ARG A 334 -13.00 -26.36 12.99
C ARG A 334 -12.70 -25.64 11.67
N ALA A 335 -12.83 -26.36 10.55
CA ALA A 335 -12.70 -25.76 9.22
C ALA A 335 -13.74 -24.65 8.99
N ARG A 336 -15.02 -24.92 9.30
CA ARG A 336 -16.10 -23.93 9.21
C ARG A 336 -15.87 -22.74 10.15
N ALA A 337 -15.50 -23.00 11.41
CA ALA A 337 -15.21 -21.95 12.38
C ALA A 337 -14.06 -21.04 11.92
N THR A 338 -13.03 -21.60 11.29
CA THR A 338 -11.94 -20.81 10.70
C THR A 338 -12.45 -19.94 9.56
N VAL A 339 -13.22 -20.49 8.63
CA VAL A 339 -13.78 -19.72 7.51
C VAL A 339 -14.66 -18.58 8.04
N VAL A 340 -15.50 -18.84 9.03
CA VAL A 340 -16.32 -17.82 9.69
C VAL A 340 -15.45 -16.76 10.36
N ALA A 341 -14.39 -17.14 11.07
CA ALA A 341 -13.46 -16.19 11.69
C ALA A 341 -12.71 -15.34 10.64
N MET A 342 -12.29 -15.92 9.52
CA MET A 342 -11.70 -15.21 8.40
C MET A 342 -12.68 -14.22 7.78
N LEU A 343 -13.91 -14.65 7.51
CA LEU A 343 -14.96 -13.79 6.95
C LEU A 343 -15.32 -12.66 7.93
N ALA A 344 -15.39 -12.96 9.23
CA ALA A 344 -15.63 -11.97 10.27
C ALA A 344 -14.50 -10.94 10.33
N LEU A 345 -13.23 -11.36 10.31
CA LEU A 345 -12.08 -10.46 10.27
C LEU A 345 -12.02 -9.63 9.00
N VAL A 346 -12.33 -10.21 7.84
CA VAL A 346 -12.44 -9.47 6.57
C VAL A 346 -13.55 -8.45 6.67
N THR A 347 -14.71 -8.82 7.22
CA THR A 347 -15.86 -7.91 7.38
C THR A 347 -15.52 -6.77 8.34
N VAL A 348 -14.90 -7.08 9.48
CA VAL A 348 -14.44 -6.09 10.46
C VAL A 348 -13.37 -5.19 9.84
N GLY A 349 -12.43 -5.76 9.09
CA GLY A 349 -11.40 -5.02 8.37
C GLY A 349 -11.97 -4.07 7.32
N VAL A 350 -12.91 -4.54 6.50
CA VAL A 350 -13.60 -3.73 5.49
C VAL A 350 -14.44 -2.64 6.15
N ALA A 351 -15.20 -2.97 7.20
CA ALA A 351 -15.99 -1.99 7.94
C ALA A 351 -15.11 -0.95 8.63
N ALA A 352 -13.95 -1.35 9.17
CA ALA A 352 -12.99 -0.45 9.78
C ALA A 352 -12.24 0.40 8.76
N ALA A 353 -11.93 -0.14 7.58
CA ALA A 353 -11.41 0.61 6.44
C ALA A 353 -12.43 1.62 5.90
N TYR A 354 -13.72 1.31 6.01
CA TYR A 354 -14.82 2.22 5.71
C TYR A 354 -15.18 3.08 6.92
N ARG A 355 -14.28 3.99 7.31
CA ARG A 355 -14.63 5.13 8.18
C ARG A 355 -14.99 6.31 7.28
N PRO A 356 -16.29 6.55 6.99
CA PRO A 356 -16.67 7.72 6.21
C PRO A 356 -16.20 8.96 6.97
N SER A 357 -15.28 9.72 6.34
CA SER A 357 -14.84 10.99 6.88
C SER A 357 -16.06 11.87 7.11
N ARG A 358 -16.06 12.63 8.21
CA ARG A 358 -17.09 13.66 8.42
C ARG A 358 -17.16 14.55 7.19
N VAL A 359 -18.38 14.91 6.79
CA VAL A 359 -18.62 15.84 5.68
C VAL A 359 -19.15 17.11 6.30
N GLU A 360 -18.27 18.10 6.44
CA GLU A 360 -18.66 19.47 6.79
C GLU A 360 -19.09 20.22 5.52
N PRO A 361 -19.94 21.25 5.64
CA PRO A 361 -20.24 22.15 4.55
C PRO A 361 -18.96 22.83 3.99
N PRO A 362 -18.95 23.24 2.71
CA PRO A 362 -17.84 23.99 2.15
C PRO A 362 -17.50 25.21 3.01
N ALA A 363 -16.22 25.39 3.31
CA ALA A 363 -15.75 26.41 4.24
C ALA A 363 -15.22 27.63 3.50
N GLY A 364 -15.55 28.83 3.99
CA GLY A 364 -14.97 30.08 3.48
C GLY A 364 -13.48 30.19 3.80
N VAL A 365 -12.80 31.14 3.14
CA VAL A 365 -11.35 31.39 3.24
C VAL A 365 -10.91 31.63 4.68
N THR A 366 -11.69 32.39 5.44
CA THR A 366 -11.42 32.68 6.87
C THR A 366 -11.46 31.41 7.71
N ALA A 367 -12.41 30.51 7.45
CA ALA A 367 -12.61 29.28 8.24
C ALA A 367 -11.55 28.19 7.94
N LEU A 368 -10.90 28.27 6.78
CA LEU A 368 -9.77 27.42 6.37
C LEU A 368 -8.42 27.92 6.91
N GLY A 369 -8.36 29.14 7.46
CA GLY A 369 -7.16 29.70 8.07
C GLY A 369 -5.98 29.76 7.11
N LEU A 370 -6.14 30.43 5.96
CA LEU A 370 -5.07 30.50 4.96
C LEU A 370 -3.86 31.27 5.49
N ALA A 371 -2.69 30.63 5.51
CA ALA A 371 -1.45 31.20 6.01
C ALA A 371 -0.32 31.11 4.99
N PRO A 372 0.66 32.03 5.02
CA PRO A 372 1.88 31.91 4.26
C PRO A 372 2.76 30.77 4.81
N ASP A 373 3.06 29.79 3.96
CA ASP A 373 3.99 28.72 4.29
C ASP A 373 4.82 28.38 3.04
N THR A 374 6.14 28.24 3.20
CA THR A 374 7.06 27.85 2.12
C THR A 374 7.78 26.51 2.40
N GLY A 375 7.41 25.84 3.49
CA GLY A 375 7.99 24.59 3.96
C GLY A 375 7.47 23.34 3.24
N PHE A 376 6.37 23.44 2.50
CA PHE A 376 5.91 22.35 1.62
C PHE A 376 6.83 22.18 0.40
N ASP A 377 6.88 20.96 -0.12
CA ASP A 377 7.37 20.73 -1.48
C ASP A 377 6.26 21.14 -2.46
N TYR A 378 6.61 21.76 -3.59
CA TYR A 378 5.61 22.22 -4.56
C TYR A 378 4.82 21.04 -5.17
N ARG A 379 5.36 19.80 -5.13
CA ARG A 379 4.67 18.58 -5.57
C ARG A 379 3.55 18.14 -4.63
N ASP A 380 3.54 18.69 -3.42
CA ASP A 380 2.47 18.45 -2.45
C ASP A 380 1.31 19.43 -2.69
N ALA A 381 1.49 20.46 -3.54
CA ALA A 381 0.47 21.45 -3.86
C ALA A 381 -0.73 20.82 -4.59
N VAL A 382 -1.93 21.22 -4.17
CA VAL A 382 -3.19 20.81 -4.82
C VAL A 382 -3.20 21.22 -6.29
N PHE A 383 -2.67 22.39 -6.60
CA PHE A 383 -2.39 22.78 -7.98
C PHE A 383 -0.91 22.55 -8.27
N TRP A 384 -0.57 21.31 -8.58
CA TRP A 384 0.69 20.95 -9.23
C TRP A 384 0.39 20.59 -10.69
N ASP A 385 1.00 21.32 -11.62
CA ASP A 385 0.73 21.19 -13.05
C ASP A 385 0.90 19.77 -13.62
N ALA A 386 1.80 18.98 -13.05
CA ALA A 386 2.00 17.58 -13.43
C ALA A 386 0.89 16.62 -12.94
N LEU A 387 -0.03 17.08 -12.07
CA LEU A 387 -1.22 16.32 -11.65
C LEU A 387 -2.49 16.74 -12.38
N LEU A 388 -2.43 17.80 -13.18
CA LEU A 388 -3.59 18.32 -13.89
C LEU A 388 -3.95 17.46 -15.12
N PRO A 389 -5.22 17.47 -15.57
CA PRO A 389 -5.66 16.72 -16.74
C PRO A 389 -4.88 17.10 -18.02
N ASP A 390 -4.71 16.15 -18.93
CA ASP A 390 -4.11 16.44 -20.23
C ASP A 390 -4.91 17.53 -20.96
N GLY A 391 -4.19 18.46 -21.60
CA GLY A 391 -4.82 19.58 -22.28
C GLY A 391 -5.35 20.68 -21.36
N TRP A 392 -5.13 20.65 -20.03
CA TRP A 392 -5.54 21.76 -19.13
C TRP A 392 -5.04 23.15 -19.59
N ARG A 393 -3.93 23.17 -20.34
CA ARG A 393 -3.35 24.39 -20.91
C ARG A 393 -4.17 24.97 -22.07
N THR A 394 -5.13 24.25 -22.66
CA THR A 394 -6.01 24.80 -23.70
C THR A 394 -7.12 25.65 -23.07
N PRO A 395 -7.56 26.75 -23.71
CA PRO A 395 -8.69 27.55 -23.23
C PRO A 395 -9.94 26.69 -23.01
N GLY A 396 -10.68 26.97 -21.93
CA GLY A 396 -11.86 26.20 -21.54
C GLY A 396 -11.96 25.91 -20.04
N ALA A 397 -13.04 25.24 -19.66
CA ALA A 397 -13.26 24.76 -18.29
C ALA A 397 -12.78 23.32 -18.16
N HIS A 398 -11.93 23.08 -17.18
CA HIS A 398 -11.34 21.78 -16.86
C HIS A 398 -11.73 21.42 -15.43
N HIS A 399 -11.99 20.13 -15.20
CA HIS A 399 -12.36 19.63 -13.88
C HIS A 399 -11.36 18.58 -13.44
N ALA A 400 -10.99 18.62 -12.17
CA ALA A 400 -10.13 17.62 -11.56
C ALA A 400 -10.61 17.31 -10.15
N TYR A 401 -10.31 16.10 -9.69
CA TYR A 401 -10.54 15.66 -8.32
C TYR A 401 -9.20 15.37 -7.66
N GLN A 402 -9.07 15.78 -6.41
CA GLN A 402 -7.96 15.41 -5.55
C GLN A 402 -8.44 15.15 -4.13
N GLU A 403 -7.62 14.43 -3.37
CA GLU A 403 -7.85 14.18 -1.95
C GLU A 403 -6.76 14.81 -1.10
N ALA A 404 -7.13 15.28 0.08
CA ALA A 404 -6.19 15.70 1.11
C ALA A 404 -6.61 15.10 2.45
N ILE A 405 -5.70 15.06 3.41
CA ILE A 405 -5.96 14.51 4.74
C ILE A 405 -5.74 15.61 5.78
N VAL A 406 -6.57 15.62 6.82
CA VAL A 406 -6.33 16.46 8.00
C VAL A 406 -5.26 15.79 8.85
N ASP A 407 -4.01 15.99 8.46
CA ASP A 407 -2.85 15.40 9.14
C ASP A 407 -2.27 16.34 10.21
N GLY A 408 -2.61 17.63 10.16
CA GLY A 408 -2.14 18.69 11.07
C GLY A 408 -1.02 19.55 10.49
N ARG A 409 -0.47 19.20 9.33
CA ARG A 409 0.52 19.99 8.59
C ARG A 409 -0.15 21.09 7.76
N GLY A 410 -1.39 20.85 7.34
CA GLY A 410 -2.19 21.75 6.50
C GLY A 410 -2.17 21.31 5.04
N VAL A 411 -2.99 21.96 4.21
CA VAL A 411 -3.14 21.62 2.79
C VAL A 411 -2.60 22.76 1.92
N PRO A 412 -1.51 22.55 1.15
CA PRO A 412 -0.96 23.59 0.27
C PRO A 412 -1.88 23.83 -0.94
N LEU A 413 -2.54 24.99 -0.96
CA LEU A 413 -3.53 25.36 -1.99
C LEU A 413 -2.92 26.18 -3.12
N GLY A 414 -1.77 26.80 -2.90
CA GLY A 414 -1.21 27.74 -3.86
C GLY A 414 -0.71 27.08 -5.14
N PRO A 415 -0.83 27.75 -6.30
CA PRO A 415 -0.42 27.20 -7.59
C PRO A 415 1.11 27.01 -7.65
N ALA A 416 1.51 25.84 -8.14
CA ALA A 416 2.87 25.52 -8.55
C ALA A 416 2.94 25.48 -10.09
N TRP A 417 3.87 26.25 -10.66
CA TRP A 417 4.02 26.44 -12.09
C TRP A 417 5.43 26.13 -12.55
N CYS A 418 5.60 25.18 -13.47
CA CYS A 418 6.90 24.72 -13.91
C CYS A 418 7.17 25.04 -15.38
N ALA A 419 8.43 25.37 -15.70
CA ALA A 419 8.91 25.53 -17.08
C ALA A 419 10.34 25.00 -17.21
N ARG A 420 10.79 24.71 -18.45
CA ARG A 420 12.09 24.06 -18.72
C ARG A 420 13.31 24.77 -18.14
N ASP A 421 13.27 26.10 -18.03
CA ASP A 421 14.35 26.91 -17.48
C ASP A 421 13.83 28.24 -16.93
N ARG A 422 14.75 29.04 -16.38
CA ARG A 422 14.43 30.34 -15.78
C ARG A 422 13.86 31.34 -16.79
N VAL A 423 14.34 31.34 -18.03
CA VAL A 423 13.92 32.29 -19.08
C VAL A 423 12.51 31.93 -19.56
N ALA A 424 12.26 30.64 -19.79
CA ALA A 424 10.95 30.12 -20.13
C ALA A 424 9.94 30.42 -19.03
N LEU A 425 10.28 30.14 -17.76
CA LEU A 425 9.41 30.42 -16.62
C LEU A 425 9.09 31.92 -16.50
N ALA A 426 10.10 32.77 -16.62
CA ALA A 426 9.91 34.22 -16.54
C ALA A 426 9.01 34.75 -17.67
N ARG A 427 9.19 34.26 -18.89
CA ARG A 427 8.34 34.63 -20.04
C ARG A 427 6.90 34.18 -19.82
N GLU A 428 6.71 32.95 -19.35
CA GLU A 428 5.38 32.40 -19.12
C GLU A 428 4.65 33.16 -18.01
N LEU A 429 5.29 33.37 -16.86
CA LEU A 429 4.73 34.12 -15.74
C LEU A 429 4.50 35.61 -16.06
N ALA A 430 5.26 36.20 -16.99
CA ALA A 430 5.03 37.58 -17.41
C ALA A 430 3.72 37.75 -18.20
N SER A 431 3.29 36.69 -18.89
CA SER A 431 2.09 36.67 -19.74
C SER A 431 0.92 35.86 -19.16
N THR A 432 1.09 35.35 -17.93
CA THR A 432 0.12 34.47 -17.27
C THR A 432 -0.26 35.06 -15.91
N ARG A 433 -1.56 35.31 -15.72
CA ARG A 433 -2.13 35.69 -14.43
C ARG A 433 -2.94 34.53 -13.90
N VAL A 434 -2.66 34.13 -12.65
CA VAL A 434 -3.39 33.06 -11.97
C VAL A 434 -4.16 33.69 -10.82
N THR A 435 -5.46 33.38 -10.74
CA THR A 435 -6.32 33.72 -9.61
C THR A 435 -6.85 32.44 -8.98
N LEU A 436 -7.16 32.50 -7.69
CA LEU A 436 -7.71 31.40 -6.91
C LEU A 436 -8.98 31.88 -6.23
N SER A 437 -10.04 31.09 -6.30
CA SER A 437 -11.20 31.20 -5.39
C SER A 437 -11.45 29.87 -4.69
N VAL A 438 -11.79 29.93 -3.41
CA VAL A 438 -12.17 28.77 -2.61
C VAL A 438 -13.66 28.87 -2.29
N ASN A 439 -14.44 27.90 -2.76
CA ASN A 439 -15.91 27.87 -2.60
C ASN A 439 -16.58 29.19 -3.03
N GLY A 440 -16.07 29.81 -4.11
CA GLY A 440 -16.56 31.09 -4.62
C GLY A 440 -15.98 32.35 -3.96
N GLU A 441 -15.21 32.22 -2.88
CA GLU A 441 -14.54 33.36 -2.23
C GLU A 441 -13.14 33.59 -2.82
N PRO A 442 -12.80 34.80 -3.30
CA PRO A 442 -11.50 35.08 -3.91
C PRO A 442 -10.36 35.09 -2.88
N VAL A 443 -9.21 34.55 -3.26
CA VAL A 443 -7.96 34.59 -2.49
C VAL A 443 -6.99 35.56 -3.15
N ASP A 444 -6.55 36.57 -2.40
CA ASP A 444 -5.52 37.51 -2.83
C ASP A 444 -4.12 36.88 -2.76
N LEU A 445 -3.75 36.20 -3.85
CA LEU A 445 -2.46 35.51 -3.99
C LEU A 445 -1.25 36.46 -3.88
N ALA A 446 -1.42 37.78 -4.04
CA ALA A 446 -0.32 38.74 -3.95
C ALA A 446 0.24 38.88 -2.52
N ARG A 447 -0.53 38.47 -1.50
CA ARG A 447 -0.13 38.54 -0.08
C ARG A 447 0.81 37.41 0.35
N TYR A 448 1.01 36.42 -0.51
CA TYR A 448 1.71 35.19 -0.16
C TYR A 448 3.10 35.11 -0.80
N PRO A 449 4.09 34.54 -0.10
CA PRO A 449 5.45 34.44 -0.60
C PRO A 449 5.53 33.54 -1.82
N ARG A 450 6.41 33.87 -2.75
CA ARG A 450 6.73 33.04 -3.90
C ARG A 450 8.09 32.40 -3.70
N THR A 451 8.20 31.10 -3.95
CA THR A 451 9.47 30.38 -3.93
C THR A 451 9.72 29.70 -5.26
N ARG A 452 10.99 29.68 -5.67
CA ARG A 452 11.42 28.99 -6.89
C ARG A 452 12.29 27.81 -6.53
N ARG A 453 11.98 26.65 -7.10
CA ARG A 453 12.76 25.43 -6.90
C ARG A 453 13.18 24.85 -8.25
N ARG A 454 14.47 24.53 -8.36
CA ARG A 454 15.02 23.85 -9.54
C ARG A 454 14.80 22.35 -9.40
N MET A 455 14.35 21.77 -10.49
CA MET A 455 14.03 20.37 -10.67
C MET A 455 15.27 19.60 -11.13
N ARG A 456 15.25 18.28 -10.91
CA ARG A 456 16.36 17.42 -11.32
C ARG A 456 16.47 17.27 -12.83
N ASP A 457 15.35 17.36 -13.54
CA ASP A 457 15.31 17.41 -15.01
C ASP A 457 15.76 18.77 -15.58
N GLY A 458 16.16 19.71 -14.72
CA GLY A 458 16.63 21.05 -15.07
C GLY A 458 15.53 22.12 -15.09
N SER A 459 14.26 21.71 -15.03
CA SER A 459 13.13 22.64 -15.01
C SER A 459 13.12 23.51 -13.75
N LEU A 460 12.42 24.65 -13.80
CA LEU A 460 12.28 25.57 -12.69
C LEU A 460 10.79 25.74 -12.41
N CYS A 461 10.40 25.51 -11.16
CA CYS A 461 9.04 25.69 -10.69
C CYS A 461 8.95 26.90 -9.77
N GLU A 462 7.93 27.74 -9.95
CA GLU A 462 7.53 28.78 -8.99
C GLU A 462 6.26 28.32 -8.27
N TRP A 463 6.26 28.40 -6.93
CA TRP A 463 5.11 28.08 -6.10
C TRP A 463 4.74 29.28 -5.23
N ILE A 464 3.44 29.53 -5.11
CA ILE A 464 2.88 30.54 -4.21
C ILE A 464 2.53 29.86 -2.88
N GLY A 465 3.19 30.25 -1.81
CA GLY A 465 3.12 29.61 -0.49
C GLY A 465 1.81 29.83 0.27
N VAL A 466 0.68 29.35 -0.24
CA VAL A 466 -0.64 29.41 0.42
C VAL A 466 -0.99 28.05 0.99
N THR A 467 -1.23 27.96 2.29
CA THR A 467 -1.63 26.71 2.96
C THR A 467 -2.90 26.94 3.78
N ALA A 468 -3.87 26.04 3.66
CA ALA A 468 -4.98 25.95 4.60
C ALA A 468 -4.50 25.27 5.88
N THR A 469 -4.45 26.01 6.99
CA THR A 469 -3.96 25.51 8.29
C THR A 469 -5.05 24.79 9.08
N THR A 470 -6.32 25.06 8.78
CA THR A 470 -7.48 24.38 9.39
C THR A 470 -8.37 23.77 8.31
N PRO A 471 -7.86 22.76 7.56
CA PRO A 471 -8.64 22.10 6.52
C PRO A 471 -9.88 21.44 7.11
N ARG A 472 -11.03 21.61 6.46
CA ARG A 472 -12.32 21.09 6.91
C ARG A 472 -12.67 19.79 6.19
N PRO A 473 -12.93 18.68 6.91
CA PRO A 473 -13.37 17.42 6.32
C PRO A 473 -14.59 17.63 5.41
N GLY A 474 -14.60 17.02 4.23
CA GLY A 474 -15.64 17.23 3.23
C GLY A 474 -15.10 17.77 1.91
N PHE A 475 -15.99 18.32 1.09
CA PHE A 475 -15.63 18.83 -0.23
C PHE A 475 -15.37 20.32 -0.20
N GLN A 476 -14.23 20.72 -0.76
CA GLN A 476 -13.86 22.09 -1.05
C GLN A 476 -13.71 22.25 -2.57
N GLU A 477 -14.30 23.28 -3.13
CA GLU A 477 -14.11 23.67 -4.53
C GLU A 477 -13.00 24.72 -4.61
N LEU A 478 -11.94 24.42 -5.34
CA LEU A 478 -10.84 25.35 -5.60
C LEU A 478 -10.86 25.66 -7.09
N SER A 479 -11.24 26.88 -7.46
CA SER A 479 -11.24 27.31 -8.85
C SER A 479 -10.00 28.16 -9.12
N TYR A 480 -9.14 27.66 -9.99
CA TYR A 480 -7.95 28.33 -10.47
C TYR A 480 -8.24 28.88 -11.86
N THR A 481 -8.27 30.20 -12.02
CA THR A 481 -8.42 30.81 -13.35
C THR A 481 -7.07 31.31 -13.84
N VAL A 482 -6.70 30.85 -15.02
CA VAL A 482 -5.45 31.18 -15.69
C VAL A 482 -5.77 32.03 -16.91
N GLU A 483 -5.43 33.31 -16.83
CA GLU A 483 -5.54 34.27 -17.92
C GLU A 483 -4.19 34.36 -18.64
N ARG A 484 -4.22 34.36 -19.97
CA ARG A 484 -3.03 34.58 -20.80
C ARG A 484 -3.32 35.68 -21.80
N ASP A 485 -2.37 36.61 -21.99
CA ASP A 485 -2.57 37.89 -22.70
C ASP A 485 -3.21 37.79 -24.10
N ALA A 486 -3.16 36.62 -24.76
CA ALA A 486 -3.66 36.42 -26.12
C ALA A 486 -4.67 35.24 -26.27
N LEU A 487 -5.15 34.65 -25.16
CA LEU A 487 -6.05 33.50 -25.20
C LEU A 487 -7.23 33.70 -24.24
N PRO A 488 -8.43 33.15 -24.55
CA PRO A 488 -9.49 33.05 -23.56
C PRO A 488 -8.98 32.33 -22.31
N PRO A 489 -9.50 32.68 -21.11
CA PRO A 489 -9.04 32.09 -19.87
C PRO A 489 -9.26 30.57 -19.87
N SER A 490 -8.32 29.86 -19.26
CA SER A 490 -8.53 28.47 -18.87
C SER A 490 -8.86 28.42 -17.37
N THR A 491 -9.98 27.80 -17.02
CA THR A 491 -10.39 27.63 -15.62
C THR A 491 -10.23 26.17 -15.25
N ILE A 492 -9.57 25.90 -14.13
CA ILE A 492 -9.45 24.57 -13.55
C ILE A 492 -10.22 24.57 -12.24
N VAL A 493 -11.32 23.82 -12.21
CA VAL A 493 -12.10 23.59 -11.00
C VAL A 493 -11.62 22.29 -10.38
N MET A 494 -10.87 22.42 -9.30
CA MET A 494 -10.41 21.31 -8.48
C MET A 494 -11.42 21.02 -7.37
N ARG A 495 -12.04 19.86 -7.43
CA ARG A 495 -12.86 19.33 -6.34
C ARG A 495 -11.97 18.59 -5.36
N LEU A 496 -11.60 19.27 -4.28
CA LEU A 496 -10.76 18.71 -3.22
C LEU A 496 -11.63 18.02 -2.17
N ARG A 497 -11.42 16.72 -1.96
CA ARG A 497 -12.01 15.99 -0.83
C ARG A 497 -11.01 15.92 0.31
N VAL A 498 -11.28 16.66 1.39
CA VAL A 498 -10.52 16.58 2.62
C VAL A 498 -11.08 15.43 3.47
N LYS A 499 -10.23 14.48 3.85
CA LYS A 499 -10.55 13.33 4.68
C LYS A 499 -9.96 13.50 6.08
N GLU A 500 -10.64 12.95 7.06
CA GLU A 500 -10.01 12.67 8.35
C GLU A 500 -9.05 11.47 8.19
N PRO A 501 -7.97 11.40 8.99
CA PRO A 501 -6.98 10.32 8.92
C PRO A 501 -7.52 8.93 9.30
#